data_AF-A0A9X0B7C9-F1
#
_entry.id   AF-A0A9X0B7C9-F1
#
_cell.length_a   1.000
_cell.length_b   1.000
_cell.length_c   1.000
_cell.angle_alpha   90.00
_cell.angle_beta   90.00
_cell.angle_gamma   90.00
#
_symmetry.space_group_name_H-M   'P 1'
#
loop_
_entity.id
_entity.type
_entity.pdbx_description
1 polymer ?
#
loop_
_entity_poly.entity_id
_entity_poly.type
_entity_poly.pdbx_seq_one_letter_code
_entity_poly.pdbx_strand_id
1 'polypeptide(L)'
;MPEPTPPSPTSPKSHYSKHIILTTYPGQSGIDPVPLKWGAADAKSRGPVVVSRSGNLVKRRNAIGAHGGSYSIYNALAVASGDLDANFRPDLRNSQPTFDFPWQKAWADKTKIVSMDPYGHDIVNQYKEELEAGWDIRPTMAVTRANMKLAEIAEAVRDGLLEVDGSIVVDSSGEVRVTKVAVEPVWYLPGVADRFGVDEGTLRRTLFEHTGGSYPELITRPDLKVFLPPIGGLTVYIFGPPERVADENVKLALRIHDECNGSDVFQSDICTCRPYLAFGIREAIREAQNGGSGVVIYFRKEGRALGEVIKYLVYNARKRGGDTADKYFTRTENIAGVRDMRFQALMPDILHWLGVKKIDRMLSMSNMKHDAIVDSGIKILERIPIPDDMIPSDSRVEIDAKINAGYFTTGKQISMDELAEVRGRGWEKWEDIEVCGTLG
;
A
#
# COMPACT_ATOMS: atom_id res chain seq x y z
N MET A 1 38.54 -23.73 -33.30
CA MET A 1 37.30 -23.29 -33.97
C MET A 1 36.70 -22.20 -33.09
N PRO A 2 36.46 -20.99 -33.60
CA PRO A 2 35.77 -19.96 -32.82
C PRO A 2 34.31 -20.37 -32.58
N GLU A 3 33.79 -20.10 -31.40
CA GLU A 3 32.38 -20.33 -31.04
C GLU A 3 31.44 -19.58 -32.01
N PRO A 4 30.30 -20.17 -32.39
CA PRO A 4 29.34 -19.50 -33.25
C PRO A 4 28.71 -18.33 -32.50
N THR A 5 28.77 -17.14 -33.12
CA THR A 5 28.02 -15.96 -32.71
C THR A 5 26.54 -16.31 -32.52
N PRO A 6 25.90 -15.90 -31.40
CA PRO A 6 24.48 -16.14 -31.21
C PRO A 6 23.68 -15.45 -32.32
N PRO A 7 22.59 -16.07 -32.80
CA PRO A 7 21.76 -15.48 -33.84
C PRO A 7 21.18 -14.14 -33.35
N SER A 8 21.25 -13.12 -34.21
CA SER A 8 20.57 -11.85 -33.98
C SER A 8 19.10 -12.12 -33.67
N PRO A 9 18.50 -11.48 -32.65
CA PRO A 9 17.09 -11.68 -32.34
C PRO A 9 16.26 -11.32 -33.57
N THR A 10 15.54 -12.30 -34.09
CA THR A 10 14.58 -12.08 -35.16
C THR A 10 13.51 -11.14 -34.61
N SER A 11 13.27 -10.01 -35.28
CA SER A 11 12.21 -9.08 -34.90
C SER A 11 10.89 -9.87 -34.84
N PRO A 12 10.16 -9.88 -33.71
CA PRO A 12 8.90 -10.60 -33.63
C PRO A 12 7.95 -10.08 -34.72
N LYS A 13 7.37 -11.00 -35.51
CA LYS A 13 6.33 -10.64 -36.48
C LYS A 13 5.21 -9.95 -35.72
N SER A 14 4.77 -8.76 -36.17
CA SER A 14 3.75 -7.98 -35.47
C SER A 14 2.43 -8.75 -35.37
N HIS A 15 2.10 -9.19 -34.16
CA HIS A 15 0.80 -9.80 -33.81
C HIS A 15 -0.31 -8.75 -33.60
N TYR A 16 0.01 -7.46 -33.79
CA TYR A 16 -0.92 -6.37 -33.54
C TYR A 16 -1.73 -6.01 -34.80
N SER A 17 -3.02 -5.75 -34.61
CA SER A 17 -3.87 -5.11 -35.62
C SER A 17 -3.22 -3.81 -36.12
N LYS A 18 -3.36 -3.52 -37.41
CA LYS A 18 -2.95 -2.22 -37.99
C LYS A 18 -3.73 -1.04 -37.38
N HIS A 19 -4.91 -1.31 -36.79
CA HIS A 19 -5.76 -0.32 -36.15
C HIS A 19 -5.69 -0.45 -34.62
N ILE A 20 -5.36 0.66 -33.97
CA ILE A 20 -5.36 0.80 -32.51
C ILE A 20 -6.67 1.46 -32.10
N ILE A 21 -7.44 0.78 -31.25
CA ILE A 21 -8.63 1.36 -30.62
C ILE A 21 -8.16 2.20 -29.43
N LEU A 22 -8.16 3.52 -29.61
CA LEU A 22 -7.79 4.47 -28.55
C LEU A 22 -8.84 4.49 -27.45
N THR A 23 -10.12 4.57 -27.82
CA THR A 23 -11.24 4.53 -26.89
C THR A 23 -12.49 3.93 -27.53
N THR A 24 -13.47 3.61 -26.71
CA THR A 24 -14.80 3.11 -27.07
C THR A 24 -15.83 4.09 -26.48
N TYR A 25 -17.01 4.26 -27.06
CA TYR A 25 -18.05 5.12 -26.46
C TYR A 25 -19.39 4.38 -26.36
N PRO A 26 -20.18 4.61 -25.28
CA PRO A 26 -21.55 4.12 -25.22
C PRO A 26 -22.34 4.55 -26.45
N GLY A 27 -23.13 3.64 -27.04
CA GLY A 27 -23.94 3.91 -28.23
C GLY A 27 -23.24 3.67 -29.58
N GLN A 28 -21.94 3.38 -29.60
CA GLN A 28 -21.29 2.85 -30.79
C GLN A 28 -21.72 1.40 -31.05
N SER A 29 -21.86 1.03 -32.33
CA SER A 29 -22.30 -0.33 -32.71
C SER A 29 -21.38 -1.41 -32.12
N GLY A 30 -21.98 -2.33 -31.37
CA GLY A 30 -21.30 -3.44 -30.70
C GLY A 30 -20.54 -3.08 -29.43
N ILE A 31 -20.60 -1.84 -28.94
CA ILE A 31 -20.10 -1.46 -27.62
C ILE A 31 -21.18 -1.74 -26.58
N ASP A 32 -20.87 -2.65 -25.64
CA ASP A 32 -21.77 -3.11 -24.58
C ASP A 32 -20.97 -3.27 -23.27
N PRO A 33 -20.71 -2.13 -22.58
CA PRO A 33 -19.95 -2.12 -21.32
C PRO A 33 -20.65 -2.92 -20.23
N VAL A 34 -19.89 -3.72 -19.48
CA VAL A 34 -20.43 -4.44 -18.32
C VAL A 34 -20.97 -3.44 -17.30
N PRO A 35 -22.25 -3.55 -16.88
CA PRO A 35 -22.81 -2.66 -15.86
C PRO A 35 -21.99 -2.68 -14.57
N LEU A 36 -21.72 -1.51 -14.02
CA LEU A 36 -20.99 -1.35 -12.76
C LEU A 36 -21.67 -0.30 -11.88
N LYS A 37 -22.22 -0.73 -10.75
CA LYS A 37 -22.90 0.12 -9.77
C LYS A 37 -22.12 0.12 -8.46
N TRP A 38 -21.25 1.11 -8.29
CA TRP A 38 -20.46 1.26 -7.07
C TRP A 38 -21.34 1.44 -5.83
N GLY A 39 -21.03 0.73 -4.74
CA GLY A 39 -21.83 0.72 -3.51
C GLY A 39 -23.15 -0.08 -3.60
N ALA A 40 -23.29 -0.99 -4.57
CA ALA A 40 -24.38 -1.97 -4.50
C ALA A 40 -24.10 -3.01 -3.39
N ALA A 41 -25.17 -3.64 -2.88
CA ALA A 41 -25.11 -4.45 -1.66
C ALA A 41 -24.44 -5.82 -1.83
N ASP A 42 -24.44 -6.34 -3.04
CA ASP A 42 -23.92 -7.65 -3.40
C ASP A 42 -23.14 -7.60 -4.72
N ALA A 43 -22.26 -8.58 -4.93
CA ALA A 43 -21.38 -8.59 -6.09
C ALA A 43 -22.15 -8.63 -7.42
N LYS A 44 -23.27 -9.36 -7.50
CA LYS A 44 -24.06 -9.48 -8.73
C LYS A 44 -24.70 -8.15 -9.11
N SER A 45 -25.32 -7.44 -8.17
CA SER A 45 -25.90 -6.12 -8.42
C SER A 45 -24.86 -5.01 -8.58
N ARG A 46 -23.65 -5.20 -8.03
CA ARG A 46 -22.49 -4.32 -8.21
C ARG A 46 -21.88 -4.46 -9.60
N GLY A 47 -21.68 -5.69 -10.07
CA GLY A 47 -20.98 -6.03 -11.31
C GLY A 47 -19.44 -6.09 -11.17
N PRO A 48 -18.72 -6.88 -11.98
CA PRO A 48 -17.26 -6.98 -11.89
C PRO A 48 -16.54 -5.76 -12.48
N VAL A 49 -15.31 -5.49 -12.01
CA VAL A 49 -14.42 -4.50 -12.65
C VAL A 49 -13.72 -5.15 -13.83
N VAL A 50 -13.89 -4.57 -15.02
CA VAL A 50 -13.33 -5.08 -16.27
C VAL A 50 -12.61 -3.94 -17.00
N VAL A 51 -11.30 -4.10 -17.19
CA VAL A 51 -10.43 -3.12 -17.90
C VAL A 51 -9.77 -3.68 -19.16
N SER A 52 -10.04 -4.95 -19.50
CA SER A 52 -9.34 -5.64 -20.59
C SER A 52 -9.48 -4.91 -21.93
N ARG A 53 -8.36 -4.77 -22.64
CA ARG A 53 -8.27 -4.11 -23.95
C ARG A 53 -8.06 -5.08 -25.11
N SER A 54 -8.01 -6.39 -24.84
CA SER A 54 -7.71 -7.40 -25.86
C SER A 54 -8.96 -7.76 -26.69
N GLY A 55 -8.79 -7.80 -28.01
CA GLY A 55 -9.81 -8.24 -28.97
C GLY A 55 -11.19 -7.62 -28.74
N ASN A 56 -12.22 -8.47 -28.64
CA ASN A 56 -13.61 -8.03 -28.44
C ASN A 56 -13.91 -7.54 -27.02
N LEU A 57 -13.02 -7.75 -26.04
CA LEU A 57 -13.27 -7.37 -24.64
C LEU A 57 -13.16 -5.87 -24.40
N VAL A 58 -12.45 -5.14 -25.27
CA VAL A 58 -12.39 -3.66 -25.22
C VAL A 58 -13.78 -3.02 -25.28
N LYS A 59 -14.75 -3.71 -25.88
CA LYS A 59 -16.14 -3.28 -26.03
C LYS A 59 -16.96 -3.43 -24.74
N ARG A 60 -16.44 -4.18 -23.77
CA ARG A 60 -17.13 -4.58 -22.53
C ARG A 60 -16.54 -3.95 -21.27
N ARG A 61 -15.41 -3.26 -21.38
CA ARG A 61 -14.76 -2.59 -20.24
C ARG A 61 -15.66 -1.54 -19.59
N ASN A 62 -15.54 -1.42 -18.27
CA ASN A 62 -16.30 -0.48 -17.45
C ASN A 62 -15.41 0.37 -16.51
N ALA A 63 -14.09 0.23 -16.64
CA ALA A 63 -13.11 1.00 -15.89
C ALA A 63 -11.92 1.45 -16.77
N ILE A 64 -11.18 2.43 -16.25
CA ILE A 64 -9.96 3.00 -16.83
C ILE A 64 -8.74 2.30 -16.20
N GLY A 65 -7.66 2.12 -16.96
CA GLY A 65 -6.40 1.56 -16.44
C GLY A 65 -6.15 0.13 -16.88
N ALA A 66 -5.48 -0.65 -16.03
CA ALA A 66 -5.12 -2.03 -16.26
C ALA A 66 -5.09 -2.82 -14.93
N HIS A 67 -5.30 -4.13 -15.00
CA HIS A 67 -5.10 -5.03 -13.86
C HIS A 67 -3.60 -5.19 -13.55
N GLY A 68 -3.25 -5.54 -12.30
CA GLY A 68 -1.86 -5.76 -11.89
C GLY A 68 -1.21 -4.52 -11.25
N GLY A 69 -1.96 -3.44 -11.01
CA GLY A 69 -1.45 -2.18 -10.47
C GLY A 69 -0.17 -1.70 -11.17
N SER A 70 0.86 -1.41 -10.39
CA SER A 70 2.19 -1.01 -10.88
C SER A 70 2.90 -2.06 -11.76
N TYR A 71 2.46 -3.32 -11.71
CA TYR A 71 3.04 -4.42 -12.50
C TYR A 71 2.48 -4.51 -13.93
N SER A 72 1.41 -3.76 -14.24
CA SER A 72 0.81 -3.72 -15.58
C SER A 72 1.82 -3.35 -16.68
N ILE A 73 2.80 -2.49 -16.38
CA ILE A 73 3.85 -2.10 -17.32
C ILE A 73 4.80 -3.27 -17.61
N TYR A 74 5.16 -4.07 -16.60
CA TYR A 74 5.98 -5.26 -16.80
C TYR A 74 5.24 -6.33 -17.62
N ASN A 75 3.94 -6.51 -17.38
CA ASN A 75 3.11 -7.36 -18.22
C ASN A 75 3.11 -6.87 -19.68
N ALA A 76 3.00 -5.56 -19.91
CA ALA A 76 3.07 -5.00 -21.26
C ALA A 76 4.44 -5.24 -21.93
N LEU A 77 5.54 -5.15 -21.17
CA LEU A 77 6.88 -5.48 -21.65
C LEU A 77 7.02 -6.96 -22.02
N ALA A 78 6.50 -7.86 -21.17
CA ALA A 78 6.49 -9.30 -21.45
C ALA A 78 5.68 -9.64 -22.73
N VAL A 79 4.57 -8.93 -22.96
CA VAL A 79 3.82 -9.07 -24.22
C VAL A 79 4.62 -8.53 -25.41
N ALA A 80 5.30 -7.39 -25.24
CA ALA A 80 6.11 -6.79 -26.29
C ALA A 80 7.35 -7.61 -26.65
N SER A 81 7.99 -8.27 -25.67
CA SER A 81 9.12 -9.18 -25.88
C SER A 81 8.70 -10.54 -26.46
N GLY A 82 7.41 -10.88 -26.37
CA GLY A 82 6.88 -12.18 -26.79
C GLY A 82 6.91 -13.26 -25.71
N ASP A 83 7.32 -12.93 -24.49
CA ASP A 83 7.30 -13.84 -23.33
C ASP A 83 5.87 -14.14 -22.85
N LEU A 84 4.91 -13.27 -23.18
CA LEU A 84 3.48 -13.42 -22.88
C LEU A 84 2.63 -13.19 -24.14
N ASP A 85 1.67 -14.08 -24.42
CA ASP A 85 0.75 -13.88 -25.55
C ASP A 85 -0.12 -12.62 -25.34
N ALA A 86 -0.33 -11.81 -26.38
CA ALA A 86 -1.12 -10.59 -26.29
C ALA A 86 -2.60 -10.82 -25.93
N ASN A 87 -3.11 -12.02 -26.19
CA ASN A 87 -4.44 -12.48 -25.81
C ASN A 87 -4.39 -13.42 -24.58
N PHE A 88 -3.24 -13.53 -23.90
CA PHE A 88 -3.12 -14.34 -22.70
C PHE A 88 -4.18 -13.97 -21.67
N ARG A 89 -4.81 -15.01 -21.14
CA ARG A 89 -5.78 -14.92 -20.05
C ARG A 89 -5.32 -15.86 -18.94
N PRO A 90 -5.09 -15.34 -17.72
CA PRO A 90 -4.79 -16.21 -16.60
C PRO A 90 -6.02 -17.06 -16.28
N ASP A 91 -5.81 -18.34 -15.98
CA ASP A 91 -6.86 -19.18 -15.41
C ASP A 91 -6.89 -19.00 -13.89
N LEU A 92 -7.92 -18.33 -13.40
CA LEU A 92 -8.07 -17.96 -12.00
C LEU A 92 -9.20 -18.75 -11.31
N ARG A 93 -9.74 -19.79 -11.95
CA ARG A 93 -10.92 -20.53 -11.45
C ARG A 93 -10.64 -21.38 -10.20
N ASN A 94 -9.38 -21.53 -9.83
CA ASN A 94 -8.92 -22.24 -8.63
C ASN A 94 -8.07 -21.32 -7.72
N SER A 95 -8.40 -20.03 -7.66
CA SER A 95 -7.71 -19.04 -6.83
C SER A 95 -8.59 -18.43 -5.74
N GLN A 96 -9.54 -19.21 -5.20
CA GLN A 96 -10.39 -18.80 -4.08
C GLN A 96 -9.54 -18.41 -2.86
N PRO A 97 -10.00 -17.44 -2.05
CA PRO A 97 -9.29 -17.02 -0.84
C PRO A 97 -9.19 -18.17 0.19
N THR A 98 -8.09 -18.23 0.95
CA THR A 98 -7.92 -19.24 2.01
C THR A 98 -8.76 -18.96 3.27
N PHE A 99 -9.42 -17.82 3.32
CA PHE A 99 -10.35 -17.41 4.36
C PHE A 99 -11.46 -16.56 3.74
N ASP A 100 -12.70 -16.92 4.04
CA ASP A 100 -13.89 -16.21 3.58
C ASP A 100 -14.24 -15.11 4.60
N PHE A 101 -13.96 -13.85 4.25
CA PHE A 101 -14.28 -12.73 5.12
C PHE A 101 -15.79 -12.48 5.11
N PRO A 102 -16.43 -12.36 6.28
CA PRO A 102 -17.85 -12.06 6.33
C PRO A 102 -18.10 -10.68 5.70
N TRP A 103 -19.17 -10.61 4.91
CA TRP A 103 -19.61 -9.37 4.29
C TRP A 103 -19.78 -8.26 5.33
N GLN A 104 -19.29 -7.06 5.01
CA GLN A 104 -19.40 -5.89 5.87
C GLN A 104 -20.34 -4.86 5.25
N LYS A 105 -21.12 -4.17 6.10
CA LYS A 105 -22.01 -3.09 5.64
C LYS A 105 -21.29 -2.01 4.81
N ALA A 106 -20.03 -1.74 5.14
CA ALA A 106 -19.22 -0.78 4.42
C ALA A 106 -18.93 -1.16 2.96
N TRP A 107 -19.03 -2.44 2.58
CA TRP A 107 -18.85 -2.87 1.19
C TRP A 107 -19.96 -2.32 0.27
N ALA A 108 -21.13 -2.06 0.83
CA ALA A 108 -22.29 -1.46 0.15
C ALA A 108 -22.36 0.06 0.32
N ASP A 109 -21.35 0.69 0.92
CA ASP A 109 -21.35 2.12 1.16
C ASP A 109 -20.31 2.79 0.24
N LYS A 110 -20.82 3.44 -0.81
CA LYS A 110 -20.01 4.16 -1.80
C LYS A 110 -19.19 5.33 -1.22
N THR A 111 -19.42 5.71 0.03
CA THR A 111 -18.67 6.77 0.74
C THR A 111 -17.60 6.21 1.68
N LYS A 112 -17.75 4.97 2.14
CA LYS A 112 -16.81 4.31 3.06
C LYS A 112 -15.64 3.67 2.34
N ILE A 113 -15.88 3.04 1.19
CA ILE A 113 -14.83 2.41 0.38
C ILE A 113 -14.87 3.01 -1.03
N VAL A 114 -13.82 3.76 -1.37
CA VAL A 114 -13.69 4.48 -2.64
C VAL A 114 -12.39 4.20 -3.37
N SER A 115 -11.42 3.53 -2.73
CA SER A 115 -10.06 3.33 -3.26
C SER A 115 -9.63 1.87 -3.44
N MET A 116 -10.54 0.93 -3.20
CA MET A 116 -10.35 -0.51 -3.44
C MET A 116 -11.67 -1.19 -3.84
N ASP A 117 -11.61 -2.36 -4.49
CA ASP A 117 -12.78 -3.16 -4.86
C ASP A 117 -13.18 -4.08 -3.69
N PRO A 118 -14.35 -3.87 -3.04
CA PRO A 118 -14.76 -4.71 -1.91
C PRO A 118 -14.96 -6.18 -2.26
N TYR A 119 -15.30 -6.50 -3.50
CA TYR A 119 -15.57 -7.87 -3.98
C TYR A 119 -14.39 -8.46 -4.77
N GLY A 120 -13.29 -7.72 -4.92
CA GLY A 120 -12.13 -8.13 -5.71
C GLY A 120 -11.31 -9.28 -5.12
N HIS A 121 -11.65 -9.75 -3.92
CA HIS A 121 -10.95 -10.83 -3.20
C HIS A 121 -11.46 -12.23 -3.54
N ASP A 122 -12.67 -12.35 -4.09
CA ASP A 122 -13.30 -13.63 -4.40
C ASP A 122 -14.06 -13.58 -5.72
N ILE A 123 -13.35 -13.34 -6.82
CA ILE A 123 -14.00 -13.29 -8.14
C ILE A 123 -14.58 -14.63 -8.58
N VAL A 124 -14.07 -15.74 -8.03
CA VAL A 124 -14.42 -17.08 -8.50
C VAL A 124 -15.81 -17.46 -8.03
N ASN A 125 -16.14 -17.21 -6.76
CA ASN A 125 -17.48 -17.49 -6.26
C ASN A 125 -18.47 -16.40 -6.68
N GLN A 126 -18.03 -15.14 -6.75
CA GLN A 126 -18.91 -14.00 -7.03
C GLN A 126 -19.29 -13.88 -8.52
N TYR A 127 -18.40 -14.27 -9.44
CA TYR A 127 -18.58 -14.08 -10.89
C TYR A 127 -18.29 -15.35 -11.71
N LYS A 128 -18.67 -16.50 -11.16
CA LYS A 128 -18.42 -17.81 -11.78
C LYS A 128 -18.98 -17.92 -13.20
N GLU A 129 -20.23 -17.50 -13.39
CA GLU A 129 -20.94 -17.57 -14.67
C GLU A 129 -20.26 -16.71 -15.74
N GLU A 130 -19.81 -15.51 -15.37
CA GLU A 130 -19.09 -14.59 -16.24
C GLU A 130 -17.71 -15.12 -16.62
N LEU A 131 -16.99 -15.73 -15.67
CA LEU A 131 -15.70 -16.39 -15.92
C LEU A 131 -15.88 -17.57 -16.90
N GLU A 132 -16.91 -18.40 -16.71
CA GLU A 132 -17.25 -19.51 -17.61
C GLU A 132 -17.68 -19.01 -19.01
N ALA A 133 -18.35 -17.85 -19.07
CA ALA A 133 -18.66 -17.14 -20.32
C ALA A 133 -17.45 -16.45 -20.96
N GLY A 134 -16.25 -16.59 -20.39
CA GLY A 134 -14.99 -16.10 -20.96
C GLY A 134 -14.74 -14.61 -20.76
N TRP A 135 -15.34 -13.98 -19.74
CA TRP A 135 -15.05 -12.60 -19.37
C TRP A 135 -13.67 -12.51 -18.71
N ASP A 136 -12.92 -11.44 -18.99
CA ASP A 136 -11.61 -11.21 -18.35
C ASP A 136 -11.81 -10.40 -17.07
N ILE A 137 -12.23 -11.10 -16.02
CA ILE A 137 -12.39 -10.58 -14.67
C ILE A 137 -11.17 -11.06 -13.87
N ARG A 138 -10.43 -10.13 -13.25
CA ARG A 138 -9.25 -10.45 -12.46
C ARG A 138 -9.40 -9.92 -11.03
N PRO A 139 -8.89 -10.66 -10.03
CA PRO A 139 -8.94 -10.22 -8.65
C PRO A 139 -8.05 -8.99 -8.49
N THR A 140 -8.51 -8.06 -7.68
CA THR A 140 -7.72 -6.92 -7.22
C THR A 140 -7.33 -7.09 -5.76
N MET A 141 -7.70 -8.21 -5.16
CA MET A 141 -7.29 -8.61 -3.82
C MET A 141 -7.04 -10.11 -3.77
N ALA A 142 -6.13 -10.55 -2.91
CA ALA A 142 -5.89 -11.96 -2.68
C ALA A 142 -5.66 -12.23 -1.19
N VAL A 143 -6.29 -13.28 -0.66
CA VAL A 143 -6.18 -13.69 0.74
C VAL A 143 -5.47 -15.03 0.82
N THR A 144 -4.40 -15.10 1.60
CA THR A 144 -3.65 -16.34 1.84
C THR A 144 -3.24 -16.49 3.29
N ARG A 145 -2.90 -17.71 3.70
CA ARG A 145 -2.33 -18.03 5.02
C ARG A 145 -0.90 -18.50 4.83
N ALA A 146 0.00 -18.04 5.71
CA ALA A 146 1.40 -18.41 5.66
C ALA A 146 2.01 -18.40 7.06
N ASN A 147 3.22 -18.96 7.16
CA ASN A 147 4.12 -18.67 8.27
C ASN A 147 5.10 -17.56 7.85
N MET A 148 5.58 -16.79 8.82
CA MET A 148 6.55 -15.72 8.62
C MET A 148 7.61 -15.78 9.71
N LYS A 149 8.84 -15.42 9.36
CA LYS A 149 9.95 -15.25 10.31
C LYS A 149 10.56 -13.86 10.12
N LEU A 150 10.85 -13.20 11.23
CA LEU A 150 11.57 -11.93 11.28
C LEU A 150 12.56 -11.99 12.44
N ALA A 151 13.74 -11.39 12.27
CA ALA A 151 14.78 -11.40 13.29
C ALA A 151 14.29 -10.82 14.61
N GLU A 152 13.50 -9.74 14.55
CA GLU A 152 12.95 -9.05 15.71
C GLU A 152 11.91 -9.87 16.48
N ILE A 153 11.22 -10.80 15.80
CA ILE A 153 10.32 -11.74 16.48
C ILE A 153 11.15 -12.78 17.22
N ALA A 154 12.20 -13.33 16.58
CA ALA A 154 13.09 -14.28 17.21
C ALA A 154 13.82 -13.67 18.42
N GLU A 155 14.27 -12.41 18.31
CA GLU A 155 14.81 -11.62 19.42
C GLU A 155 13.79 -11.45 20.54
N ALA A 156 12.57 -11.01 20.22
CA ALA A 156 11.52 -10.84 21.22
C ALA A 156 11.18 -12.16 21.94
N VAL A 157 11.23 -13.30 21.27
CA VAL A 157 11.06 -14.62 21.91
C VAL A 157 12.25 -14.95 22.82
N ARG A 158 13.49 -14.74 22.36
CA ARG A 158 14.70 -14.97 23.19
C ARG A 158 14.73 -14.09 24.44
N ASP A 159 14.27 -12.85 24.32
CA ASP A 159 14.26 -11.86 25.40
C ASP A 159 13.03 -12.01 26.31
N GLY A 160 12.15 -13.00 26.06
CA GLY A 160 10.95 -13.25 26.86
C GLY A 160 9.84 -12.21 26.69
N LEU A 161 9.90 -11.39 25.64
CA LEU A 161 8.90 -10.39 25.30
C LEU A 161 7.69 -10.95 24.52
N LEU A 162 7.86 -12.10 23.90
CA LEU A 162 6.82 -12.92 23.26
C LEU A 162 6.94 -14.37 23.71
N GLU A 163 5.80 -14.99 24.01
CA GLU A 163 5.76 -16.40 24.41
C GLU A 163 5.60 -17.31 23.19
N VAL A 164 6.10 -18.55 23.27
CA VAL A 164 5.84 -19.58 22.26
C VAL A 164 4.56 -20.32 22.67
N ASP A 165 3.45 -20.04 21.98
CA ASP A 165 2.14 -20.61 22.30
C ASP A 165 1.70 -21.76 21.35
N GLY A 166 2.48 -22.04 20.29
CA GLY A 166 2.20 -23.06 19.28
C GLY A 166 1.03 -22.75 18.32
N SER A 167 0.29 -21.66 18.57
CA SER A 167 -0.90 -21.22 17.86
C SER A 167 -0.62 -20.02 16.93
N ILE A 168 -0.03 -18.95 17.47
CA ILE A 168 0.35 -17.72 16.80
C ILE A 168 1.87 -17.71 16.64
N VAL A 169 2.62 -17.81 17.74
CA VAL A 169 4.08 -18.02 17.72
C VAL A 169 4.33 -19.53 17.80
N VAL A 170 4.77 -20.11 16.69
CA VAL A 170 4.80 -21.56 16.47
C VAL A 170 5.93 -22.22 17.24
N ASP A 171 7.11 -21.62 17.25
CA ASP A 171 8.31 -22.20 17.84
C ASP A 171 9.30 -21.13 18.36
N SER A 172 10.37 -21.59 19.00
CA SER A 172 11.43 -20.74 19.57
C SER A 172 12.28 -20.01 18.53
N SER A 173 12.13 -20.32 17.24
CA SER A 173 12.80 -19.58 16.16
C SER A 173 12.07 -18.27 15.81
N GLY A 174 10.93 -17.99 16.45
CA GLY A 174 10.11 -16.82 16.16
C GLY A 174 9.27 -16.97 14.90
N GLU A 175 8.96 -18.19 14.49
CA GLU A 175 8.00 -18.43 13.40
C GLU A 175 6.58 -18.06 13.85
N VAL A 176 5.88 -17.26 13.04
CA VAL A 176 4.52 -16.82 13.34
C VAL A 176 3.54 -17.17 12.23
N ARG A 177 2.34 -17.61 12.62
CA ARG A 177 1.21 -17.80 11.69
C ARG A 177 0.57 -16.45 11.37
N VAL A 178 0.31 -16.22 10.09
CA VAL A 178 -0.24 -14.95 9.61
C VAL A 178 -1.20 -15.16 8.45
N THR A 179 -2.32 -14.44 8.47
CA THR A 179 -3.17 -14.27 7.29
C THR A 179 -2.76 -13.00 6.57
N LYS A 180 -2.58 -13.08 5.26
CA LYS A 180 -2.13 -11.98 4.41
C LYS A 180 -3.22 -11.60 3.44
N VAL A 181 -3.48 -10.31 3.29
CA VAL A 181 -4.40 -9.76 2.27
C VAL A 181 -3.63 -8.77 1.41
N ALA A 182 -3.34 -9.15 0.17
CA ALA A 182 -2.78 -8.23 -0.82
C ALA A 182 -3.92 -7.46 -1.50
N VAL A 183 -3.74 -6.16 -1.73
CA VAL A 183 -4.78 -5.28 -2.29
C VAL A 183 -4.17 -4.33 -3.33
N GLU A 184 -4.72 -4.38 -4.53
CA GLU A 184 -4.49 -3.41 -5.60
C GLU A 184 -5.50 -2.25 -5.51
N PRO A 185 -5.08 -1.02 -5.83
CA PRO A 185 -5.95 0.15 -5.79
C PRO A 185 -7.00 0.11 -6.91
N VAL A 186 -8.25 0.38 -6.54
CA VAL A 186 -9.38 0.52 -7.48
C VAL A 186 -10.20 1.72 -7.06
N TRP A 187 -10.08 2.82 -7.79
CA TRP A 187 -10.63 4.11 -7.40
C TRP A 187 -12.00 4.34 -8.02
N TYR A 188 -13.00 4.56 -7.19
CA TYR A 188 -14.25 5.18 -7.57
C TYR A 188 -14.08 6.70 -7.60
N LEU A 189 -13.89 7.24 -8.80
CA LEU A 189 -13.48 8.63 -9.04
C LEU A 189 -14.38 9.67 -8.35
N PRO A 190 -15.73 9.56 -8.34
CA PRO A 190 -16.57 10.48 -7.59
C PRO A 190 -16.27 10.48 -6.09
N GLY A 191 -16.16 9.29 -5.48
CA GLY A 191 -15.89 9.19 -4.04
C GLY A 191 -14.47 9.63 -3.67
N VAL A 192 -13.50 9.40 -4.55
CA VAL A 192 -12.13 9.92 -4.37
C VAL A 192 -12.11 11.45 -4.45
N ALA A 193 -12.83 12.05 -5.41
CA ALA A 193 -12.95 13.50 -5.53
C ALA A 193 -13.58 14.12 -4.27
N ASP A 194 -14.67 13.53 -3.78
CA ASP A 194 -15.34 13.94 -2.55
C ASP A 194 -14.40 13.87 -1.34
N ARG A 195 -13.59 12.80 -1.20
CA ARG A 195 -12.59 12.65 -0.11
C ARG A 195 -11.51 13.73 -0.14
N PHE A 196 -11.21 14.29 -1.32
CA PHE A 196 -10.25 15.39 -1.46
C PHE A 196 -10.90 16.77 -1.48
N GLY A 197 -12.22 16.87 -1.37
CA GLY A 197 -12.94 18.14 -1.42
C GLY A 197 -12.82 18.85 -2.77
N VAL A 198 -12.68 18.10 -3.86
CA VAL A 198 -12.60 18.63 -5.23
C VAL A 198 -13.72 18.04 -6.09
N ASP A 199 -14.08 18.70 -7.19
CA ASP A 199 -15.00 18.11 -8.14
C ASP A 199 -14.32 17.00 -8.98
N GLU A 200 -15.13 16.03 -9.44
CA GLU A 200 -14.65 14.89 -10.21
C GLU A 200 -13.91 15.30 -11.50
N GLY A 201 -14.34 16.40 -12.14
CA GLY A 201 -13.74 16.92 -13.38
C GLY A 201 -12.32 17.43 -13.14
N THR A 202 -12.13 18.24 -12.10
CA THR A 202 -10.82 18.73 -11.67
C THR A 202 -9.89 17.59 -11.28
N LEU A 203 -10.38 16.59 -10.54
CA LEU A 203 -9.58 15.40 -10.20
C LEU A 203 -9.09 14.69 -11.46
N ARG A 204 -10.01 14.38 -12.39
CA ARG A 204 -9.69 13.70 -13.66
C ARG A 204 -8.70 14.48 -14.50
N ARG A 205 -8.91 15.79 -14.63
CA ARG A 205 -8.04 16.68 -15.40
C ARG A 205 -6.62 16.70 -14.84
N THR A 206 -6.51 16.90 -13.53
CA THR A 206 -5.23 16.90 -12.82
C THR A 206 -4.51 15.56 -13.00
N LEU A 207 -5.22 14.43 -12.83
CA LEU A 207 -4.65 13.11 -13.04
C LEU A 207 -4.12 12.95 -14.47
N PHE A 208 -4.89 13.36 -15.50
CA PHE A 208 -4.46 13.27 -16.89
C PHE A 208 -3.23 14.17 -17.17
N GLU A 209 -3.28 15.45 -16.80
CA GLU A 209 -2.22 16.42 -17.09
C GLU A 209 -0.92 16.06 -16.35
N HIS A 210 -1.00 15.67 -15.07
CA HIS A 210 0.16 15.34 -14.26
C HIS A 210 0.67 13.90 -14.39
N THR A 211 0.00 13.05 -15.18
CA THR A 211 0.54 11.74 -15.61
C THR A 211 1.05 11.77 -17.05
N GLY A 212 1.33 12.97 -17.58
CA GLY A 212 1.88 13.15 -18.93
C GLY A 212 0.90 12.83 -20.05
N GLY A 213 -0.40 13.01 -19.81
CA GLY A 213 -1.45 12.65 -20.77
C GLY A 213 -1.76 11.15 -20.82
N SER A 214 -1.33 10.39 -19.81
CA SER A 214 -1.71 8.97 -19.69
C SER A 214 -3.21 8.84 -19.42
N TYR A 215 -3.81 7.75 -19.93
CA TYR A 215 -5.23 7.44 -19.77
C TYR A 215 -6.19 8.55 -20.28
N PRO A 216 -6.24 8.80 -21.61
CA PRO A 216 -7.12 9.82 -22.20
C PRO A 216 -8.61 9.66 -21.84
N GLU A 217 -9.03 8.47 -21.42
CA GLU A 217 -10.38 8.19 -20.91
C GLU A 217 -10.74 8.97 -19.64
N LEU A 218 -9.76 9.45 -18.87
CA LEU A 218 -10.03 10.35 -17.75
C LEU A 218 -10.79 11.59 -18.20
N ILE A 219 -10.49 12.09 -19.42
CA ILE A 219 -11.14 13.26 -20.03
C ILE A 219 -12.28 12.85 -20.96
N THR A 220 -12.03 11.84 -21.81
CA THR A 220 -12.94 11.50 -22.92
C THR A 220 -14.09 10.58 -22.51
N ARG A 221 -14.00 9.90 -21.36
CA ARG A 221 -15.00 8.92 -20.89
C ARG A 221 -15.49 9.26 -19.47
N PRO A 222 -16.28 10.34 -19.31
CA PRO A 222 -16.85 10.72 -18.02
C PRO A 222 -17.85 9.69 -17.47
N ASP A 223 -18.35 8.79 -18.31
CA ASP A 223 -19.20 7.66 -17.93
C ASP A 223 -18.45 6.54 -17.19
N LEU A 224 -17.13 6.38 -17.42
CA LEU A 224 -16.30 5.42 -16.70
C LEU A 224 -15.93 5.97 -15.33
N LYS A 225 -16.63 5.55 -14.28
CA LYS A 225 -16.45 6.05 -12.91
C LYS A 225 -15.35 5.37 -12.10
N VAL A 226 -14.75 4.30 -12.63
CA VAL A 226 -13.72 3.51 -11.94
C VAL A 226 -12.38 3.61 -12.66
N PHE A 227 -11.31 3.77 -11.90
CA PHE A 227 -9.93 3.86 -12.37
C PHE A 227 -9.01 2.93 -11.57
N LEU A 228 -8.18 2.15 -12.26
CA LEU A 228 -7.15 1.31 -11.66
C LEU A 228 -5.80 2.03 -11.87
N PRO A 229 -5.37 2.87 -10.92
CA PRO A 229 -4.11 3.57 -11.04
C PRO A 229 -2.93 2.58 -10.96
N PRO A 230 -1.87 2.76 -11.78
CA PRO A 230 -0.71 1.88 -11.80
C PRO A 230 0.27 2.19 -10.64
N ILE A 231 -0.25 2.28 -9.41
CA ILE A 231 0.52 2.62 -8.21
C ILE A 231 0.67 1.41 -7.28
N GLY A 232 1.54 1.55 -6.28
CA GLY A 232 1.70 0.54 -5.23
C GLY A 232 0.41 0.33 -4.44
N GLY A 233 0.10 -0.93 -4.18
CA GLY A 233 -1.02 -1.35 -3.34
C GLY A 233 -0.68 -1.36 -1.84
N LEU A 234 -1.36 -2.24 -1.11
CA LEU A 234 -1.08 -2.51 0.30
C LEU A 234 -1.12 -4.02 0.58
N THR A 235 -0.52 -4.41 1.70
CA THR A 235 -0.66 -5.74 2.26
C THR A 235 -1.09 -5.65 3.72
N VAL A 236 -2.16 -6.36 4.08
CA VAL A 236 -2.57 -6.56 5.48
C VAL A 236 -1.93 -7.84 5.98
N TYR A 237 -1.38 -7.79 7.19
CA TYR A 237 -0.91 -8.94 7.96
C TYR A 237 -1.75 -9.04 9.23
N ILE A 238 -2.47 -10.14 9.38
CA ILE A 238 -3.36 -10.40 10.51
C ILE A 238 -2.76 -11.53 11.34
N PHE A 239 -2.50 -11.23 12.62
CA PHE A 239 -2.05 -12.16 13.64
C PHE A 239 -3.23 -12.60 14.49
N GLY A 240 -3.36 -13.91 14.69
CA GLY A 240 -4.56 -14.53 15.27
C GLY A 240 -5.67 -14.79 14.23
N PRO A 241 -6.83 -15.30 14.68
CA PRO A 241 -7.94 -15.63 13.80
C PRO A 241 -8.52 -14.39 13.08
N PRO A 242 -8.62 -14.37 11.74
CA PRO A 242 -9.08 -13.20 10.99
C PRO A 242 -10.50 -12.74 11.32
N GLU A 243 -11.39 -13.65 11.70
CA GLU A 243 -12.76 -13.35 12.15
C GLU A 243 -12.82 -12.40 13.35
N ARG A 244 -11.77 -12.36 14.18
CA ARG A 244 -11.70 -11.47 15.35
C ARG A 244 -11.47 -10.01 15.01
N VAL A 245 -10.97 -9.69 13.81
CA VAL A 245 -10.63 -8.32 13.41
C VAL A 245 -11.85 -7.39 13.44
N ALA A 246 -13.02 -7.91 13.10
CA ALA A 246 -14.28 -7.16 13.09
C ALA A 246 -15.05 -7.24 14.42
N ASP A 247 -14.62 -8.06 15.38
CA ASP A 247 -15.32 -8.26 16.65
C ASP A 247 -14.99 -7.15 17.64
N GLU A 248 -15.98 -6.34 17.99
CA GLU A 248 -15.81 -5.21 18.90
C GLU A 248 -15.58 -5.63 20.37
N ASN A 249 -15.87 -6.90 20.70
CA ASN A 249 -15.75 -7.46 22.05
C ASN A 249 -14.32 -7.90 22.40
N VAL A 250 -13.47 -8.07 21.39
CA VAL A 250 -12.04 -8.33 21.59
C VAL A 250 -11.24 -7.05 21.41
N LYS A 251 -9.98 -7.09 21.86
CA LYS A 251 -9.05 -5.97 21.69
C LYS A 251 -8.36 -6.05 20.33
N LEU A 252 -8.18 -4.89 19.69
CA LEU A 252 -7.45 -4.75 18.44
C LEU A 252 -6.20 -3.86 18.61
N ALA A 253 -5.04 -4.43 18.30
CA ALA A 253 -3.79 -3.68 18.11
C ALA A 253 -3.53 -3.45 16.61
N LEU A 254 -3.38 -2.18 16.21
CA LEU A 254 -3.23 -1.79 14.82
C LEU A 254 -1.95 -0.99 14.57
N ARG A 255 -1.14 -1.46 13.62
CA ARG A 255 -0.04 -0.69 13.03
C ARG A 255 -0.33 -0.39 11.56
N ILE A 256 -0.27 0.88 11.20
CA ILE A 256 -0.28 1.31 9.80
C ILE A 256 1.09 1.84 9.41
N HIS A 257 1.72 1.16 8.47
CA HIS A 257 3.07 1.42 8.03
C HIS A 257 3.07 1.90 6.59
N ASP A 258 3.81 2.98 6.31
CA ASP A 258 4.10 3.39 4.94
C ASP A 258 5.52 2.90 4.63
N GLU A 259 5.69 2.28 3.47
CA GLU A 259 6.94 1.70 2.98
C GLU A 259 8.14 2.65 3.12
N CYS A 260 9.23 2.10 3.61
CA CYS A 260 10.55 2.72 3.64
C CYS A 260 11.60 1.64 3.36
N ASN A 261 11.80 1.29 2.09
CA ASN A 261 12.62 0.17 1.63
C ASN A 261 14.01 0.12 2.29
N GLY A 262 14.73 1.26 2.29
CA GLY A 262 16.06 1.34 2.90
C GLY A 262 16.11 1.00 4.39
N SER A 263 15.07 1.34 5.16
CA SER A 263 15.00 1.00 6.58
C SER A 263 14.39 -0.39 6.78
N ASP A 264 13.24 -0.64 6.16
CA ASP A 264 12.43 -1.85 6.34
C ASP A 264 13.19 -3.10 5.89
N VAL A 265 13.94 -3.05 4.79
CA VAL A 265 14.70 -4.20 4.24
C VAL A 265 16.14 -4.19 4.70
N PHE A 266 16.83 -3.05 4.62
CA PHE A 266 18.28 -2.95 4.79
C PHE A 266 18.74 -2.35 6.12
N GLN A 267 17.82 -2.11 7.06
CA GLN A 267 18.14 -1.60 8.40
C GLN A 267 18.90 -0.27 8.41
N SER A 268 18.62 0.62 7.47
CA SER A 268 19.14 1.99 7.53
C SER A 268 18.74 2.68 8.84
N ASP A 269 19.73 3.27 9.49
CA ASP A 269 19.67 3.98 10.79
C ASP A 269 19.25 5.46 10.67
N ILE A 270 18.99 5.93 9.45
CA ILE A 270 18.65 7.34 9.15
C ILE A 270 17.21 7.69 9.57
N CYS A 271 16.34 6.68 9.73
CA CYS A 271 14.95 6.89 10.08
C CYS A 271 14.39 5.81 11.00
N THR A 272 13.31 6.12 11.71
CA THR A 272 12.66 5.19 12.65
C THR A 272 11.65 4.23 12.01
N CYS A 273 11.66 4.06 10.69
CA CYS A 273 10.60 3.30 10.00
C CYS A 273 10.60 1.82 10.44
N ARG A 274 11.75 1.13 10.33
CA ARG A 274 11.87 -0.28 10.74
C ARG A 274 11.66 -0.51 12.24
N PRO A 275 12.29 0.24 13.17
CA PRO A 275 12.02 0.06 14.60
C PRO A 275 10.52 0.12 14.95
N TYR A 276 9.79 1.02 14.30
CA TYR A 276 8.35 1.16 14.51
C TYR A 276 7.56 0.03 13.83
N LEU A 277 8.00 -0.46 12.66
CA LEU A 277 7.42 -1.66 12.05
C LEU A 277 7.58 -2.89 12.95
N ALA A 278 8.79 -3.12 13.46
CA ALA A 278 9.10 -4.21 14.38
C ALA A 278 8.29 -4.11 15.68
N PHE A 279 8.22 -2.92 16.28
CA PHE A 279 7.38 -2.65 17.44
C PHE A 279 5.89 -2.95 17.15
N GLY A 280 5.39 -2.46 16.01
CA GLY A 280 4.03 -2.72 15.54
C GLY A 280 3.71 -4.20 15.40
N ILE A 281 4.61 -4.97 14.80
CA ILE A 281 4.46 -6.42 14.62
C ILE A 281 4.48 -7.13 15.98
N ARG A 282 5.43 -6.81 16.86
CA ARG A 282 5.54 -7.41 18.20
C ARG A 282 4.26 -7.20 19.01
N GLU A 283 3.75 -5.98 19.07
CA GLU A 283 2.53 -5.68 19.83
C GLU A 283 1.28 -6.28 19.19
N ALA A 284 1.21 -6.34 17.85
CA ALA A 284 0.13 -7.02 17.15
C ALA A 284 0.11 -8.52 17.48
N ILE A 285 1.27 -9.19 17.46
CA ILE A 285 1.39 -10.59 17.87
C ILE A 285 0.94 -10.73 19.33
N ARG A 286 1.50 -9.93 20.24
CA ARG A 286 1.15 -9.98 21.67
C ARG A 286 -0.34 -9.82 21.92
N GLU A 287 -1.00 -8.87 21.25
CA GLU A 287 -2.45 -8.67 21.39
C GLU A 287 -3.24 -9.91 20.93
N ALA A 288 -2.81 -10.53 19.83
CA ALA A 288 -3.41 -11.77 19.36
C ALA A 288 -3.23 -12.93 20.37
N GLN A 289 -2.05 -13.05 21.01
CA GLN A 289 -1.78 -14.05 22.06
C GLN A 289 -2.67 -13.85 23.29
N ASN A 290 -2.96 -12.59 23.64
CA ASN A 290 -3.85 -12.22 24.73
C ASN A 290 -5.35 -12.45 24.44
N GLY A 291 -5.69 -13.14 23.34
CA GLY A 291 -7.06 -13.43 22.92
C GLY A 291 -7.69 -12.34 22.06
N GLY A 292 -6.97 -11.25 21.77
CA GLY A 292 -7.39 -10.18 20.87
C GLY A 292 -7.10 -10.49 19.40
N SER A 293 -6.84 -9.40 18.64
CA SER A 293 -6.42 -9.42 17.25
C SER A 293 -5.28 -8.43 17.01
N GLY A 294 -4.31 -8.84 16.20
CA GLY A 294 -3.20 -7.98 15.78
C GLY A 294 -3.24 -7.73 14.28
N VAL A 295 -3.20 -6.47 13.86
CA VAL A 295 -3.22 -6.10 12.44
C VAL A 295 -2.07 -5.15 12.12
N VAL A 296 -1.30 -5.49 11.09
CA VAL A 296 -0.28 -4.60 10.49
C VAL A 296 -0.64 -4.37 9.04
N ILE A 297 -0.79 -3.13 8.63
CA ILE A 297 -1.09 -2.75 7.24
C ILE A 297 0.11 -2.04 6.66
N TYR A 298 0.69 -2.62 5.62
CA TYR A 298 1.87 -2.10 4.92
C TYR A 298 1.46 -1.47 3.60
N PHE A 299 1.50 -0.14 3.51
CA PHE A 299 1.20 0.64 2.31
C PHE A 299 2.48 0.88 1.50
N ARG A 300 2.44 0.59 0.20
CA ARG A 300 3.56 0.80 -0.71
C ARG A 300 3.66 2.26 -1.18
N LYS A 301 3.98 3.14 -0.23
CA LYS A 301 4.03 4.60 -0.37
C LYS A 301 5.40 5.15 0.03
N GLU A 302 6.45 4.71 -0.66
CA GLU A 302 7.83 5.13 -0.40
C GLU A 302 8.00 6.67 -0.38
N GLY A 303 8.84 7.14 0.55
CA GLY A 303 9.24 8.55 0.61
C GLY A 303 8.08 9.52 0.79
N ARG A 304 7.04 9.16 1.55
CA ARG A 304 5.79 9.95 1.68
C ARG A 304 5.08 10.17 0.33
N ALA A 305 5.09 9.14 -0.51
CA ALA A 305 4.59 9.18 -1.88
C ALA A 305 5.36 10.13 -2.83
N LEU A 306 6.58 10.54 -2.46
CA LEU A 306 7.51 11.27 -3.34
C LEU A 306 8.48 10.34 -4.09
N GLY A 307 8.57 9.07 -3.66
CA GLY A 307 9.53 8.10 -4.18
C GLY A 307 10.94 8.23 -3.60
N GLU A 308 11.76 7.21 -3.87
CA GLU A 308 13.07 7.03 -3.26
C GLU A 308 14.11 8.06 -3.72
N VAL A 309 14.07 8.46 -5.00
CA VAL A 309 15.01 9.47 -5.55
C VAL A 309 14.89 10.79 -4.81
N ILE A 310 13.66 11.31 -4.64
CA ILE A 310 13.41 12.58 -3.93
C ILE A 310 13.83 12.46 -2.46
N LYS A 311 13.50 11.34 -1.81
CA LYS A 311 13.96 11.05 -0.44
C LYS A 311 15.48 11.16 -0.31
N TYR A 312 16.24 10.57 -1.22
CA TYR A 312 17.70 10.65 -1.18
C TYR A 312 18.24 12.05 -1.48
N LEU A 313 17.60 12.80 -2.39
CA LEU A 313 17.94 14.21 -2.60
C LEU A 313 17.72 15.05 -1.32
N VAL A 314 16.63 14.81 -0.59
CA VAL A 314 16.39 15.44 0.72
C VAL A 314 17.46 15.05 1.73
N TYR A 315 17.86 13.78 1.79
CA TYR A 315 18.94 13.33 2.67
C TYR A 315 20.28 13.98 2.32
N ASN A 316 20.61 14.09 1.03
CA ASN A 316 21.81 14.77 0.56
C ASN A 316 21.81 16.26 0.95
N ALA A 317 20.66 16.93 0.81
CA ALA A 317 20.49 18.32 1.21
C ALA A 317 20.64 18.52 2.74
N ARG A 318 20.13 17.56 3.54
CA ARG A 318 20.30 17.55 5.00
C ARG A 318 21.77 17.40 5.39
N LYS A 319 22.48 16.41 4.85
CA LYS A 319 23.89 16.16 5.16
C LYS A 319 24.80 17.34 4.79
N ARG A 320 24.55 18.00 3.65
CA ARG A 320 25.35 19.17 3.21
C ARG A 320 25.01 20.46 3.97
N GLY A 321 23.77 20.62 4.40
CA GLY A 321 23.23 21.88 4.93
C GLY A 321 23.07 21.93 6.45
N GLY A 322 23.65 20.94 7.16
CA GLY A 322 23.45 20.69 8.58
C GLY A 322 22.17 19.90 8.85
N ASP A 323 22.31 18.68 9.37
CA ASP A 323 21.19 17.83 9.74
C ASP A 323 20.70 18.17 11.15
N THR A 324 19.72 19.07 11.22
CA THR A 324 19.15 19.61 12.47
C THR A 324 17.64 19.49 12.40
N ALA A 325 17.01 19.22 13.54
CA ALA A 325 15.59 18.88 13.59
C ALA A 325 14.68 20.07 13.18
N ASP A 326 15.08 21.31 13.48
CA ASP A 326 14.36 22.53 13.09
C ASP A 326 14.26 22.72 11.57
N LYS A 327 15.27 22.25 10.80
CA LYS A 327 15.31 22.38 9.33
C LYS A 327 14.69 21.20 8.59
N TYR A 328 14.28 20.14 9.28
CA TYR A 328 13.89 18.87 8.67
C TYR A 328 12.81 19.03 7.57
N PHE A 329 11.68 19.68 7.91
CA PHE A 329 10.57 19.85 6.96
C PHE A 329 10.89 20.91 5.90
N THR A 330 11.57 21.99 6.26
CA THR A 330 12.03 23.03 5.32
C THR A 330 12.89 22.44 4.22
N ARG A 331 13.78 21.49 4.54
CA ARG A 331 14.60 20.79 3.54
C ARG A 331 13.75 19.93 2.60
N THR A 332 12.70 19.30 3.12
CA THR A 332 11.78 18.53 2.28
C THR A 332 11.00 19.47 1.35
N GLU A 333 10.46 20.58 1.86
CA GLU A 333 9.76 21.58 1.04
C GLU A 333 10.65 22.18 -0.04
N ASN A 334 11.90 22.50 0.28
CA ASN A 334 12.84 23.09 -0.68
C ASN A 334 13.15 22.16 -1.87
N ILE A 335 13.08 20.83 -1.68
CA ILE A 335 13.40 19.84 -2.72
C ILE A 335 12.14 19.31 -3.39
N ALA A 336 11.11 18.98 -2.61
CA ALA A 336 9.89 18.33 -3.07
C ALA A 336 8.74 19.30 -3.36
N GLY A 337 8.86 20.58 -2.96
CA GLY A 337 7.80 21.59 -3.07
C GLY A 337 6.69 21.45 -2.02
N VAL A 338 6.63 20.34 -1.28
CA VAL A 338 5.62 20.01 -0.28
C VAL A 338 6.21 19.15 0.84
N ARG A 339 5.61 19.18 2.04
CA ARG A 339 6.05 18.37 3.21
C ARG A 339 5.65 16.90 3.12
N ASP A 340 4.52 16.62 2.48
CA ASP A 340 3.88 15.30 2.45
C ASP A 340 2.89 15.22 1.28
N MET A 341 2.96 14.15 0.48
CA MET A 341 1.99 13.86 -0.60
C MET A 341 1.14 12.62 -0.30
N ARG A 342 1.20 12.08 0.92
CA ARG A 342 0.43 10.88 1.27
C ARG A 342 -1.04 11.22 1.35
N PHE A 343 -1.80 10.55 0.49
CA PHE A 343 -3.25 10.50 0.53
C PHE A 343 -3.74 9.61 1.68
N GLN A 344 -3.61 10.07 2.93
CA GLN A 344 -4.09 9.32 4.11
C GLN A 344 -5.62 9.26 4.16
N ALA A 345 -6.33 10.18 3.49
CA ALA A 345 -7.78 10.16 3.40
C ALA A 345 -8.36 8.87 2.78
N LEU A 346 -7.58 8.12 1.98
CA LEU A 346 -8.00 6.84 1.39
C LEU A 346 -7.61 5.62 2.24
N MET A 347 -6.70 5.79 3.19
CA MET A 347 -6.16 4.70 3.99
C MET A 347 -7.21 3.93 4.83
N PRO A 348 -8.28 4.56 5.38
CA PRO A 348 -9.26 3.83 6.19
C PRO A 348 -10.11 2.81 5.42
N ASP A 349 -10.12 2.84 4.09
CA ASP A 349 -10.99 1.98 3.27
C ASP A 349 -10.75 0.48 3.55
N ILE A 350 -9.50 0.07 3.76
CA ILE A 350 -9.17 -1.32 4.12
C ILE A 350 -9.64 -1.69 5.53
N LEU A 351 -9.66 -0.73 6.47
CA LEU A 351 -10.20 -0.96 7.82
C LEU A 351 -11.72 -1.16 7.77
N HIS A 352 -12.40 -0.36 6.95
CA HIS A 352 -13.83 -0.53 6.67
C HIS A 352 -14.11 -1.86 5.97
N TRP A 353 -13.25 -2.27 5.03
CA TRP A 353 -13.36 -3.57 4.37
C TRP A 353 -13.21 -4.74 5.37
N LEU A 354 -12.27 -4.62 6.32
CA LEU A 354 -12.07 -5.59 7.41
C LEU A 354 -13.19 -5.55 8.48
N GLY A 355 -14.12 -4.59 8.42
CA GLY A 355 -15.21 -4.46 9.40
C GLY A 355 -14.81 -3.76 10.71
N VAL A 356 -13.64 -3.13 10.76
CA VAL A 356 -13.13 -2.46 11.96
C VAL A 356 -13.98 -1.23 12.29
N LYS A 357 -14.41 -1.14 13.55
CA LYS A 357 -15.18 0.01 14.09
C LYS A 357 -14.50 0.67 15.30
N LYS A 358 -13.63 -0.07 15.98
CA LYS A 358 -12.89 0.34 17.17
C LYS A 358 -11.48 -0.24 17.08
N ILE A 359 -10.48 0.58 17.40
CA ILE A 359 -9.09 0.19 17.57
C ILE A 359 -8.74 0.49 19.03
N ASP A 360 -8.43 -0.54 19.80
CA ASP A 360 -8.07 -0.38 21.20
C ASP A 360 -6.68 0.25 21.31
N ARG A 361 -5.72 -0.23 20.51
CA ARG A 361 -4.32 0.21 20.56
C ARG A 361 -3.79 0.55 19.17
N MET A 362 -3.67 1.84 18.85
CA MET A 362 -3.08 2.30 17.58
C MET A 362 -1.60 2.63 17.77
N LEU A 363 -0.72 1.89 17.10
CA LEU A 363 0.73 2.06 17.17
C LEU A 363 1.19 3.11 16.14
N SER A 364 0.98 4.39 16.46
CA SER A 364 1.30 5.51 15.59
C SER A 364 1.38 6.86 16.32
N MET A 365 2.43 7.63 16.02
CA MET A 365 2.54 9.05 16.39
C MET A 365 1.91 10.00 15.36
N SER A 366 1.54 9.52 14.18
CA SER A 366 1.06 10.37 13.08
C SER A 366 -0.39 10.82 13.29
N ASN A 367 -0.60 12.14 13.42
CA ASN A 367 -1.94 12.72 13.46
C ASN A 367 -2.67 12.52 12.13
N MET A 368 -2.02 12.71 10.99
CA MET A 368 -2.65 12.46 9.68
C MET A 368 -3.26 11.05 9.56
N LYS A 369 -2.61 10.02 10.13
CA LYS A 369 -3.18 8.65 10.15
C LYS A 369 -4.31 8.53 11.15
N HIS A 370 -4.15 9.08 12.35
CA HIS A 370 -5.17 9.08 13.39
C HIS A 370 -6.45 9.78 12.91
N ASP A 371 -6.32 11.02 12.44
CA ASP A 371 -7.42 11.89 12.05
C ASP A 371 -8.18 11.26 10.87
N ALA A 372 -7.46 10.74 9.86
CA ALA A 372 -8.10 10.02 8.75
C ALA A 372 -8.98 8.84 9.21
N ILE A 373 -8.56 8.09 10.23
CA ILE A 373 -9.33 6.95 10.77
C ILE A 373 -10.52 7.42 11.60
N VAL A 374 -10.33 8.43 12.46
CA VAL A 374 -11.40 8.97 13.30
C VAL A 374 -12.47 9.65 12.44
N ASP A 375 -12.06 10.46 11.46
CA ASP A 375 -12.95 11.15 10.53
C ASP A 375 -13.71 10.17 9.62
N SER A 376 -13.16 8.97 9.38
CA SER A 376 -13.88 7.90 8.68
C SER A 376 -14.92 7.18 9.56
N GLY A 377 -14.95 7.50 10.87
CA GLY A 377 -15.92 7.00 11.85
C GLY A 377 -15.43 5.81 12.67
N ILE A 378 -14.13 5.49 12.66
CA ILE A 378 -13.55 4.42 13.46
C ILE A 378 -12.98 5.01 14.75
N LYS A 379 -13.37 4.47 15.90
CA LYS A 379 -12.90 4.96 17.20
C LYS A 379 -11.49 4.44 17.49
N ILE A 380 -10.62 5.30 18.02
CA ILE A 380 -9.30 4.90 18.56
C ILE A 380 -9.32 5.17 20.06
N LEU A 381 -9.07 4.15 20.88
CA LEU A 381 -9.08 4.29 22.35
C LEU A 381 -7.72 4.75 22.89
N GLU A 382 -6.65 4.15 22.41
CA GLU A 382 -5.28 4.46 22.84
C GLU A 382 -4.36 4.66 21.63
N ARG A 383 -3.52 5.71 21.69
CA ARG A 383 -2.41 5.91 20.76
C ARG A 383 -1.11 5.58 21.46
N ILE A 384 -0.29 4.73 20.84
CA ILE A 384 0.95 4.23 21.43
C ILE A 384 2.14 4.72 20.59
N PRO A 385 3.00 5.59 21.15
CA PRO A 385 4.24 6.01 20.51
C PRO A 385 5.24 4.85 20.46
N ILE A 386 6.31 5.00 19.68
CA ILE A 386 7.43 4.06 19.76
C ILE A 386 8.15 4.23 21.11
N PRO A 387 8.60 3.14 21.75
CA PRO A 387 9.42 3.23 22.95
C PRO A 387 10.76 3.96 22.69
N ASP A 388 11.21 4.77 23.64
CA ASP A 388 12.42 5.60 23.51
C ASP A 388 13.70 4.77 23.29
N ASP A 389 13.76 3.58 23.87
CA ASP A 389 14.87 2.62 23.73
C ASP A 389 14.96 2.02 22.32
N MET A 390 13.88 2.07 21.55
CA MET A 390 13.83 1.61 20.16
C MET A 390 14.15 2.72 19.15
N ILE A 391 14.43 3.94 19.58
CA ILE A 391 14.77 5.07 18.70
C ILE A 391 16.29 5.11 18.48
N PRO A 392 16.80 4.85 17.26
CA PRO A 392 18.23 5.01 16.96
C PRO A 392 18.68 6.45 17.16
N SER A 393 19.93 6.65 17.60
CA SER A 393 20.50 7.98 17.90
C SER A 393 20.34 8.96 16.74
N ASP A 394 20.69 8.55 15.54
CA ASP A 394 20.63 9.38 14.32
C ASP A 394 19.20 9.74 13.91
N SER A 395 18.26 8.86 14.25
CA SER A 395 16.85 9.06 13.93
C SER A 395 16.15 9.99 14.92
N ARG A 396 16.81 10.42 16.01
CA ARG A 396 16.24 11.41 16.96
C ARG A 396 15.93 12.73 16.27
N VAL A 397 16.76 13.17 15.32
CA VAL A 397 16.50 14.35 14.48
C VAL A 397 15.12 14.28 13.83
N GLU A 398 14.75 13.11 13.30
CA GLU A 398 13.46 12.90 12.65
C GLU A 398 12.31 12.90 13.67
N ILE A 399 12.47 12.21 14.80
CA ILE A 399 11.43 12.10 15.82
C ILE A 399 11.15 13.46 16.47
N ASP A 400 12.18 14.19 16.88
CA ASP A 400 12.04 15.47 17.55
C ASP A 400 11.43 16.51 16.61
N ALA A 401 11.86 16.52 15.34
CA ALA A 401 11.23 17.34 14.31
C ALA A 401 9.73 17.03 14.13
N LYS A 402 9.36 15.75 14.13
CA LYS A 402 7.96 15.32 14.02
C LYS A 402 7.13 15.75 15.23
N ILE A 403 7.63 15.53 16.44
CA ILE A 403 6.97 15.94 17.68
C ILE A 403 6.71 17.44 17.68
N ASN A 404 7.70 18.25 17.29
CA ASN A 404 7.56 19.69 17.18
C ASN A 404 6.58 20.13 16.07
N ALA A 405 6.51 19.36 14.98
CA ALA A 405 5.50 19.55 13.93
C ALA A 405 4.09 19.03 14.33
N GLY A 406 3.90 18.68 15.61
CA GLY A 406 2.61 18.32 16.19
C GLY A 406 2.33 16.83 16.28
N TYR A 407 3.26 15.94 15.93
CA TYR A 407 3.05 14.49 16.09
C TYR A 407 2.82 14.13 17.57
N PHE A 408 1.95 13.15 17.79
CA PHE A 408 1.60 12.70 19.14
C PHE A 408 2.80 12.08 19.85
N THR A 409 2.99 12.46 21.11
CA THR A 409 3.96 11.88 22.03
C THR A 409 3.39 11.89 23.45
N THR A 410 3.82 10.94 24.27
CA THR A 410 3.59 10.96 25.72
C THR A 410 4.77 11.57 26.49
N GLY A 411 5.87 11.88 25.80
CA GLY A 411 7.09 12.47 26.36
C GLY A 411 7.11 14.01 26.34
N LYS A 412 8.25 14.59 26.73
CA LYS A 412 8.44 16.04 26.82
C LYS A 412 8.47 16.69 25.42
N GLN A 413 7.74 17.80 25.25
CA GLN A 413 7.93 18.68 24.09
C GLN A 413 9.20 19.52 24.28
N ILE A 414 10.05 19.49 23.27
CA ILE A 414 11.36 20.15 23.25
C ILE A 414 11.18 21.57 22.68
N SER A 415 11.85 22.57 23.26
CA SER A 415 11.81 23.96 22.79
C SER A 415 12.59 24.16 21.48
N MET A 416 12.29 25.22 20.72
CA MET A 416 12.97 25.50 19.43
C MET A 416 14.50 25.61 19.57
N ASP A 417 14.99 26.15 20.69
CA ASP A 417 16.43 26.27 20.95
C ASP A 417 17.05 24.88 21.19
N GLU A 418 16.41 24.03 21.98
CA GLU A 418 16.84 22.64 22.21
C GLU A 418 16.74 21.79 20.92
N LEU A 419 15.77 22.04 20.03
CA LEU A 419 15.64 21.37 18.72
C LEU A 419 16.82 21.66 17.78
N ALA A 420 17.41 22.86 17.85
CA ALA A 420 18.58 23.23 17.04
C ALA A 420 19.86 22.53 17.52
N GLU A 421 19.87 22.05 18.76
CA GLU A 421 20.98 21.27 19.35
C GLU A 421 20.94 19.80 18.93
N VAL A 422 19.76 19.26 18.55
CA VAL A 422 19.62 17.89 18.04
C VAL A 422 20.22 17.80 16.63
N ARG A 423 21.39 17.16 16.55
CA ARG A 423 22.16 17.02 15.31
C ARG A 423 22.29 15.57 14.88
N GLY A 424 22.06 15.32 13.59
CA GLY A 424 22.35 14.05 12.95
C GLY A 424 23.83 13.98 12.54
N ARG A 425 24.23 12.83 11.99
CA ARG A 425 25.59 12.69 11.43
C ARG A 425 25.86 13.71 10.32
N GLY A 426 27.04 14.30 10.39
CA GLY A 426 27.55 15.23 9.38
C GLY A 426 27.95 14.54 8.07
N TRP A 427 28.43 15.34 7.12
CA TRP A 427 29.05 14.82 5.91
C TRP A 427 30.50 14.43 6.20
N GLU A 428 30.74 13.13 6.37
CA GLU A 428 32.09 12.53 6.40
C GLU A 428 32.26 11.72 5.11
N LYS A 429 33.39 11.88 4.41
CA LYS A 429 33.68 11.01 3.27
C LYS A 429 34.14 9.65 3.81
N TRP A 430 33.91 8.60 3.02
CA TRP A 430 34.47 7.28 3.31
C TRP A 430 36.02 7.32 3.40
N GLU A 431 36.64 8.27 2.71
CA GLU A 431 38.09 8.59 2.75
C GLU A 431 38.55 9.20 4.09
N ASP A 432 37.63 9.78 4.86
CA ASP A 432 37.90 10.47 6.13
C ASP A 432 37.73 9.52 7.34
N ILE A 433 37.27 8.29 7.12
CA ILE A 433 37.18 7.25 8.15
C ILE A 433 38.58 6.69 8.35
N GLU A 434 39.31 7.19 9.35
CA GLU A 434 40.53 6.52 9.83
C GLU A 434 40.15 5.09 10.26
N VAL A 435 40.62 4.10 9.50
CA VAL A 435 40.58 2.70 9.94
C VAL A 435 41.56 2.59 11.11
N CYS A 436 41.09 2.85 12.32
CA CYS A 436 41.83 2.60 13.53
C CYS A 436 42.00 1.08 13.71
N GLY A 437 43.09 0.57 13.14
CA GLY A 437 43.90 -0.60 13.52
C GLY A 437 43.23 -1.90 13.97
N THR A 438 43.51 -2.99 13.24
CA THR A 438 44.23 -4.17 13.77
C THR A 438 44.67 -5.09 12.63
N LEU A 439 45.91 -4.92 12.17
CA LEU A 439 46.77 -6.03 11.76
C LEU A 439 48.08 -5.83 12.52
N GLY A 440 48.12 -6.40 13.72
CA GLY A 440 49.30 -6.60 14.55
C GLY A 440 49.35 -8.06 14.93
#